data_AF-A0A2N0QJR5-F1
#
_entry.id   AF-A0A2N0QJR5-F1
#
_cell.length_a   1.000
_cell.length_b   1.000
_cell.length_c   1.000
_cell.angle_alpha   90.00
_cell.angle_beta   90.00
_cell.angle_gamma   90.00
#
_symmetry.space_group_name_H-M   'P 1'
#
loop_
_entity.id
_entity.type
_entity.pdbx_description
1 polymer ?
#
loop_
_entity_poly.entity_id
_entity_poly.type
_entity_poly.pdbx_seq_one_letter_code
_entity_poly.pdbx_strand_id
1 'polypeptide(L)' 'KLSIIISSSNKPLPTTEIEVKNGDTVYEVLKRATKKYDIELSARNTDMGVYVEGIAGLYEFDKGPKSGWMYR' A
#
# COMPACT_ATOMS: atom_id res chain seq x y z
N LYS A 1 -5.72 12.34 1.71
CA LYS A 1 -6.42 11.16 2.31
C LYS A 1 -5.81 9.90 1.71
N LEU A 2 -5.70 8.82 2.46
CA LEU A 2 -5.18 7.52 2.01
C LEU A 2 -6.19 6.43 2.36
N SER A 3 -6.33 5.43 1.49
CA SER A 3 -7.10 4.20 1.74
C SER A 3 -6.38 3.01 1.12
N ILE A 4 -6.50 1.84 1.76
CA ILE A 4 -6.04 0.55 1.24
C ILE A 4 -7.28 -0.31 1.05
N ILE A 5 -7.54 -0.71 -0.20
CA ILE A 5 -8.75 -1.43 -0.59
C ILE A 5 -8.34 -2.70 -1.33
N ILE A 6 -8.70 -3.86 -0.77
CA ILE A 6 -8.49 -5.18 -1.40
C ILE A 6 -9.76 -5.61 -2.14
N SER A 7 -10.92 -5.37 -1.54
CA SER A 7 -12.23 -5.64 -2.14
C SER A 7 -13.27 -4.67 -1.58
N SER A 8 -14.53 -4.80 -2.00
CA SER A 8 -15.63 -4.02 -1.43
C SER A 8 -15.78 -4.21 0.08
N SER A 9 -15.51 -5.43 0.58
CA SER A 9 -15.64 -5.82 1.99
C SER A 9 -14.33 -5.85 2.77
N ASN A 10 -13.17 -5.92 2.10
CA ASN A 10 -11.86 -5.91 2.74
C ASN A 10 -11.12 -4.59 2.46
N LYS A 11 -11.02 -3.77 3.51
CA LYS A 11 -10.35 -2.47 3.50
C LYS A 11 -9.44 -2.36 4.72
N PRO A 12 -8.19 -2.85 4.64
CA PRO A 12 -7.25 -2.77 5.77
C PRO A 12 -7.08 -1.35 6.32
N LEU A 13 -7.23 -0.34 5.44
CA LEU A 13 -7.29 1.07 5.84
C LEU A 13 -8.47 1.75 5.13
N PRO A 14 -9.55 2.15 5.84
CA PRO A 14 -10.59 2.99 5.25
C PRO A 14 -10.02 4.38 4.90
N THR A 15 -10.81 5.20 4.19
CA THR A 15 -10.39 6.56 3.83
C THR A 15 -10.02 7.36 5.08
N THR A 16 -8.73 7.59 5.25
CA THR A 16 -8.13 8.17 6.46
C THR A 16 -7.36 9.44 6.11
N GLU A 17 -7.42 10.43 6.98
CA GLU A 17 -6.58 11.61 6.88
C GLU A 17 -5.17 11.28 7.33
N ILE A 18 -4.21 11.45 6.43
CA ILE A 18 -2.79 11.22 6.65
C ILE A 18 -2.08 12.53 6.36
N GLU A 19 -1.21 12.94 7.27
CA GLU A 19 -0.32 14.07 7.08
C GLU A 19 0.66 13.76 5.95
N VAL A 20 0.66 14.60 4.92
CA VAL A 20 1.61 14.59 3.82
C VAL A 20 2.55 15.77 4.01
N LYS A 21 3.85 15.49 4.06
CA LYS A 21 4.90 16.50 4.24
C LYS A 21 5.46 16.90 2.88
N ASN A 22 6.01 18.11 2.79
CA ASN A 22 6.65 18.55 1.56
C ASN A 22 7.84 17.62 1.23
N GLY A 23 7.88 17.10 0.01
CA GLY A 23 8.87 16.13 -0.44
C GLY A 23 8.55 14.66 -0.14
N ASP A 24 7.42 14.35 0.52
CA ASP A 24 6.98 12.96 0.68
C ASP A 24 6.72 12.30 -0.68
N THR A 25 7.21 11.07 -0.87
CA THR A 25 6.74 10.21 -1.95
C THR A 25 5.45 9.50 -1.52
N VAL A 26 4.66 9.04 -2.50
CA VAL A 26 3.47 8.20 -2.21
C VAL A 26 3.85 6.98 -1.36
N TYR A 27 5.00 6.37 -1.64
CA TYR A 27 5.50 5.23 -0.87
C TYR A 27 5.81 5.60 0.59
N GLU A 28 6.44 6.75 0.86
CA GLU A 28 6.71 7.18 2.23
C GLU A 28 5.42 7.45 3.02
N VAL A 29 4.40 8.01 2.38
CA VAL A 29 3.08 8.19 2.99
C VAL A 29 2.42 6.83 3.29
N LEU A 30 2.47 5.88 2.34
CA LEU A 30 1.95 4.52 2.51
C LEU A 30 2.67 3.77 3.64
N LYS A 31 4.01 3.79 3.64
CA LYS A 31 4.86 3.16 4.66
C LYS A 31 4.61 3.73 6.05
N ARG A 32 4.42 5.04 6.16
CA ARG A 32 4.07 5.70 7.43
C ARG A 32 2.70 5.29 7.92
N ALA A 33 1.70 5.25 7.04
CA ALA A 33 0.35 4.87 7.39
C ALA A 33 0.27 3.40 7.81
N THR A 34 0.82 2.48 7.02
CA THR A 34 0.85 1.04 7.32
C THR A 34 1.53 0.76 8.65
N LYS A 35 2.68 1.38 8.92
CA LYS A 35 3.35 1.31 10.22
C LYS A 35 2.48 1.86 11.37
N LYS A 36 1.77 2.97 11.17
CA LYS A 36 0.92 3.60 12.20
C LYS A 36 -0.28 2.73 12.58
N TYR A 37 -0.85 2.02 11.62
CA TYR A 37 -2.07 1.23 11.80
C TYR A 37 -1.82 -0.27 11.92
N ASP A 38 -0.57 -0.69 12.13
CA ASP A 38 -0.15 -2.08 12.28
C ASP A 38 -0.58 -2.96 11.09
N ILE A 39 -0.40 -2.43 9.87
CA ILE A 39 -0.69 -3.12 8.62
C ILE A 39 0.64 -3.57 8.03
N GLU A 40 0.79 -4.87 7.76
CA GLU A 40 1.96 -5.41 7.08
C GLU A 40 2.12 -4.79 5.69
N LEU A 41 3.34 -4.39 5.35
CA LEU A 41 3.72 -3.86 4.04
C LEU A 41 5.01 -4.55 3.58
N SER A 42 4.95 -5.26 2.45
CA SER A 42 6.13 -5.75 1.73
C SER A 42 6.37 -4.92 0.49
N ALA A 43 7.62 -4.49 0.33
CA ALA A 43 8.07 -3.74 -0.83
C ALA A 43 9.56 -3.98 -1.08
N ARG A 44 9.96 -3.88 -2.34
CA ARG A 44 11.35 -4.06 -2.78
C ARG A 44 11.80 -2.94 -3.70
N ASN A 45 13.10 -2.65 -3.66
CA ASN A 45 13.71 -1.74 -4.62
C ASN A 45 13.92 -2.45 -5.96
N THR A 46 13.66 -1.73 -7.04
CA THR A 46 13.88 -2.14 -8.42
C THR A 46 14.63 -1.02 -9.14
N ASP A 47 15.15 -1.30 -10.34
CA ASP A 47 15.76 -0.26 -11.19
C ASP A 47 14.78 0.86 -11.56
N MET A 48 13.48 0.61 -11.42
CA MET A 48 12.38 1.55 -11.73
C MET A 48 11.82 2.24 -10.48
N GLY A 49 12.40 2.00 -9.29
CA GLY A 49 11.94 2.54 -8.02
C GLY A 49 11.37 1.47 -7.09
N VAL A 50 10.49 1.87 -6.16
CA VAL A 50 9.94 0.96 -5.15
C VAL A 50 8.71 0.23 -5.69
N TYR A 51 8.75 -1.10 -5.67
CA TYR A 51 7.63 -1.96 -6.01
C TYR A 51 6.97 -2.50 -4.74
N VAL A 52 5.68 -2.23 -4.56
CA VAL A 52 4.88 -2.77 -3.45
C VAL A 52 4.32 -4.12 -3.88
N GLU A 53 4.80 -5.17 -3.24
CA GLU A 53 4.48 -6.56 -3.58
C GLU A 53 3.46 -7.17 -2.61
N GLY A 54 3.25 -6.59 -1.42
CA GLY A 54 2.28 -7.11 -0.46
C GLY A 54 1.76 -6.08 0.53
N ILE A 55 0.46 -6.15 0.85
CA ILE A 55 -0.15 -5.35 1.92
C ILE A 55 -1.17 -6.22 2.67
N ALA A 56 -1.14 -6.18 4.00
CA ALA A 56 -2.07 -6.90 4.88
C ALA A 56 -2.11 -8.43 4.61
N GLY A 57 -0.94 -9.03 4.39
CA GLY A 57 -0.79 -10.47 4.13
C GLY A 57 -1.27 -10.94 2.75
N LEU A 58 -1.67 -10.02 1.85
CA LEU A 58 -2.00 -10.34 0.46
C LEU A 58 -0.89 -9.84 -0.46
N TYR A 59 -0.34 -10.75 -1.25
CA TYR A 59 0.79 -10.51 -2.13
C TYR A 59 0.38 -10.41 -3.60
N GLU A 60 1.30 -9.91 -4.44
CA GLU A 60 1.19 -10.02 -5.88
C GLU A 60 0.93 -11.48 -6.27
N PHE A 61 0.08 -11.68 -7.27
CA PHE A 61 -0.33 -12.99 -7.78
C PHE A 61 -1.24 -13.86 -6.89
N ASP A 62 -1.47 -13.52 -5.61
CA ASP A 62 -2.39 -14.29 -4.73
C ASP A 62 -3.84 -14.32 -5.23
N LYS A 63 -4.23 -13.37 -6.09
CA LYS A 63 -5.55 -13.32 -6.76
C LYS A 63 -5.45 -13.58 -8.26
N GLY A 64 -4.41 -14.30 -8.68
CA GLY A 64 -4.15 -14.71 -10.05
C GLY A 64 -3.01 -13.94 -10.73
N PRO A 65 -2.48 -14.41 -11.87
CA PRO A 65 -1.23 -13.92 -12.46
C PRO A 65 -1.21 -12.45 -12.90
N LYS A 66 -2.38 -11.81 -12.97
CA LYS A 66 -2.53 -10.39 -13.32
C LYS A 66 -2.89 -9.51 -12.12
N SER A 67 -2.93 -10.08 -10.91
CA SER A 67 -3.20 -9.33 -9.70
C SER A 67 -1.95 -8.63 -9.18
N GLY A 68 -2.15 -7.43 -8.63
CA GLY A 68 -1.09 -6.60 -8.07
C GLY A 68 -1.69 -5.32 -7.48
N TRP A 69 -0.84 -4.50 -6.87
CA TRP A 69 -1.27 -3.26 -6.22
C TRP A 69 -1.32 -2.11 -7.22
N MET A 70 -2.48 -1.45 -7.30
CA MET A 70 -2.69 -0.28 -8.15
C MET A 70 -2.79 0.99 -7.32
N TYR A 71 -2.13 2.05 -7.79
CA TYR A 71 -2.29 3.39 -7.25
C TYR A 71 -3.42 4.12 -7.98
N ARG A 72 -4.21 4.90 -7.23
CA ARG A 72 -5.29 5.75 -7.72
C ARG A 72 -5.35 7.04 -6.92
#